data_AF-A0A9X3CS64-F1
#
_entry.id   AF-A0A9X3CS64-F1
#
_cell.length_a   1.000
_cell.length_b   1.000
_cell.length_c   1.000
_cell.angle_alpha   90.00
_cell.angle_beta   90.00
_cell.angle_gamma   90.00
#
_symmetry.space_group_name_H-M   'P 1'
#
loop_
_entity.id
_entity.type
_entity.pdbx_description
1 polymer ?
#
loop_
_entity_poly.entity_id
_entity_poly.type
_entity_poly.pdbx_seq_one_letter_code
_entity_poly.pdbx_strand_id
1 'polypeptide(L)'
;MNQVFNSAHITKTVLLTLWIVAGTAILQEFGIHDKWPAFLALIFFFEAKFDLSKLKNIFAAGIAGIAMGMLIPSVLGALAPYVGGLNAFYIYVGGVVLITIGLGPVAHFAFSYITFAYVVMCILHKDHVVEHGFSWMATGLLGGAMYIAGVTVIAKFLAKKQAKAELQAANS
;
A
#
# COMPACT_ATOMS: atom_id res chain seq x y z
N MET A 1 -16.74 9.80 -24.86
CA MET A 1 -17.34 9.25 -23.61
C MET A 1 -17.73 7.77 -23.70
N ASN A 2 -18.13 7.23 -24.86
CA ASN A 2 -18.61 5.84 -24.99
C ASN A 2 -17.54 4.73 -24.87
N GLN A 3 -16.24 5.05 -24.87
CA GLN A 3 -15.18 4.02 -24.72
C GLN A 3 -14.79 3.71 -23.28
N VAL A 4 -15.14 4.58 -22.30
CA VAL A 4 -14.71 4.41 -20.90
C VAL A 4 -15.65 3.49 -20.10
N PHE A 5 -16.92 3.40 -20.50
CA PHE A 5 -17.96 2.62 -19.82
C PHE A 5 -18.52 1.50 -20.72
N ASN A 6 -17.65 0.64 -21.25
CA ASN A 6 -18.10 -0.62 -21.84
C ASN A 6 -18.48 -1.62 -20.73
N SER A 7 -19.50 -2.46 -20.95
CA SER A 7 -19.94 -3.55 -20.07
C SER A 7 -18.78 -4.42 -19.55
N ALA A 8 -17.78 -4.69 -20.39
CA ALA A 8 -16.58 -5.42 -19.99
C ALA A 8 -15.73 -4.69 -18.94
N HIS A 9 -15.55 -3.37 -19.10
CA HIS A 9 -14.84 -2.52 -18.15
C HIS A 9 -15.61 -2.43 -16.83
N ILE A 10 -16.93 -2.24 -16.89
CA ILE A 10 -17.82 -2.21 -15.72
C ILE A 10 -17.74 -3.54 -14.95
N THR A 11 -17.83 -4.67 -15.65
CA THR A 11 -17.75 -6.01 -15.03
C THR A 11 -16.43 -6.19 -14.29
N LYS A 12 -15.30 -5.81 -14.91
CA LYS A 12 -13.99 -5.89 -14.28
C LYS A 12 -13.94 -5.02 -13.02
N THR A 13 -14.35 -3.76 -13.11
CA THR A 13 -14.33 -2.83 -11.99
C THR A 13 -15.21 -3.33 -10.83
N VAL A 14 -16.43 -3.81 -11.11
CA VAL A 14 -17.33 -4.35 -10.09
C VAL A 14 -16.71 -5.55 -9.38
N LEU A 15 -16.15 -6.52 -10.10
CA LEU A 15 -15.56 -7.71 -9.49
C LEU A 15 -14.33 -7.37 -8.64
N LEU A 16 -13.49 -6.44 -9.08
CA LEU A 16 -12.35 -5.97 -8.30
C LEU A 16 -12.83 -5.26 -7.02
N THR A 17 -13.83 -4.39 -7.11
CA THR A 17 -14.43 -3.72 -5.94
C THR A 17 -15.02 -4.73 -4.96
N LEU A 18 -15.78 -5.72 -5.46
CA LEU A 18 -16.35 -6.78 -4.62
C LEU A 18 -15.28 -7.56 -3.88
N TRP A 19 -14.16 -7.87 -4.53
CA TRP A 19 -13.03 -8.53 -3.87
C TRP A 19 -12.43 -7.67 -2.77
N ILE A 20 -12.26 -6.37 -3.00
CA ILE A 20 -11.71 -5.45 -2.00
C ILE A 20 -12.66 -5.34 -0.80
N VAL A 21 -13.97 -5.20 -1.03
CA VAL A 21 -14.98 -5.17 0.04
C VAL A 21 -14.98 -6.49 0.81
N ALA A 22 -14.95 -7.63 0.11
CA ALA A 22 -14.90 -8.94 0.73
C ALA A 22 -13.63 -9.12 1.58
N GLY A 23 -12.45 -8.75 1.07
CA GLY A 23 -11.21 -8.80 1.85
C GLY A 23 -11.24 -7.86 3.06
N THR A 24 -11.93 -6.72 2.97
CA THR A 24 -12.11 -5.79 4.10
C THR A 24 -12.99 -6.40 5.19
N ALA A 25 -14.03 -7.12 4.81
CA ALA A 25 -14.88 -7.89 5.72
C ALA A 25 -14.10 -9.04 6.35
N ILE A 26 -13.31 -9.78 5.55
CA ILE A 26 -12.45 -10.86 6.06
C ILE A 26 -11.49 -10.33 7.13
N LEU A 27 -10.79 -9.22 6.87
CA LEU A 27 -9.91 -8.60 7.88
C LEU A 27 -10.67 -8.19 9.15
N GLN A 28 -11.93 -7.74 9.01
CA GLN A 28 -12.78 -7.42 10.16
C GLN A 28 -13.05 -8.65 11.04
N GLU A 29 -13.39 -9.78 10.44
CA GLU A 29 -13.67 -11.03 11.15
C GLU A 29 -12.44 -11.56 11.90
N PHE A 30 -11.23 -11.30 11.38
CA PHE A 30 -9.98 -11.59 12.08
C PHE A 30 -9.61 -10.57 13.17
N GLY A 31 -10.47 -9.59 13.46
CA GLY A 31 -10.20 -8.55 14.47
C GLY A 31 -9.14 -7.53 14.03
N ILE A 32 -8.81 -7.45 12.74
CA ILE A 32 -7.85 -6.48 12.20
C ILE A 32 -8.61 -5.19 11.88
N HIS A 33 -8.52 -4.23 12.78
CA HIS A 33 -9.18 -2.92 12.64
C HIS A 33 -8.40 -1.96 11.72
N ASP A 34 -7.07 -1.97 11.81
CA ASP A 34 -6.20 -1.06 11.05
C ASP A 34 -5.86 -1.60 9.66
N LYS A 35 -6.81 -1.48 8.74
CA LYS A 35 -6.69 -2.07 7.39
C LYS A 35 -5.92 -1.21 6.41
N TRP A 36 -5.64 0.06 6.77
CA TRP A 36 -4.96 1.03 5.90
C TRP A 36 -3.62 0.54 5.32
N PRO A 37 -2.77 -0.25 6.01
CA PRO A 37 -1.51 -0.71 5.43
C PRO A 37 -1.77 -1.64 4.23
N ALA A 38 -2.75 -2.53 4.34
CA ALA A 38 -3.14 -3.43 3.26
C ALA A 38 -3.70 -2.66 2.05
N PHE A 39 -4.47 -1.60 2.30
CA PHE A 39 -5.00 -0.73 1.24
C PHE A 39 -3.90 0.06 0.54
N LEU A 40 -2.92 0.62 1.26
CA LEU A 40 -1.80 1.31 0.63
C LEU A 40 -0.98 0.39 -0.26
N ALA A 41 -0.70 -0.84 0.18
CA ALA A 41 -0.04 -1.83 -0.65
C ALA A 41 -0.82 -2.07 -1.96
N LEU A 42 -2.14 -2.17 -1.89
CA LEU A 42 -3.01 -2.34 -3.06
C LEU A 42 -2.99 -1.11 -3.98
N ILE A 43 -3.09 0.10 -3.42
CA ILE A 43 -3.05 1.36 -4.20
C ILE A 43 -1.73 1.47 -4.96
N PHE A 44 -0.59 1.20 -4.31
CA PHE A 44 0.70 1.24 -4.98
C PHE A 44 0.89 0.13 -6.01
N PHE A 45 0.22 -1.01 -5.84
CA PHE A 45 0.18 -2.04 -6.87
C PHE A 45 -0.62 -1.59 -8.11
N PHE A 46 -1.71 -0.86 -7.92
CA PHE A 46 -2.46 -0.24 -9.03
C PHE A 46 -1.66 0.86 -9.72
N GLU A 47 -0.95 1.70 -8.96
CA GLU A 47 -0.03 2.71 -9.50
C GLU A 47 1.11 2.07 -10.30
N ALA A 48 1.62 0.94 -9.83
CA ALA A 48 2.57 0.10 -10.56
C ALA A 48 1.95 -0.63 -11.77
N LYS A 49 0.72 -0.29 -12.18
CA LYS A 49 0.01 -0.85 -13.34
C LYS A 49 -0.11 -2.38 -13.29
N PHE A 50 -0.36 -2.93 -12.10
CA PHE A 50 -0.46 -4.38 -11.86
C PHE A 50 0.85 -5.16 -12.11
N ASP A 51 2.02 -4.50 -12.07
CA ASP A 51 3.33 -5.14 -12.23
C ASP A 51 3.73 -5.95 -10.98
N LEU A 52 3.65 -7.27 -11.09
CA LEU A 52 4.02 -8.21 -10.02
C LEU A 52 5.51 -8.15 -9.65
N SER A 53 6.39 -7.68 -10.53
CA SER A 53 7.81 -7.52 -10.22
C SER A 53 8.06 -6.43 -9.18
N LYS A 54 7.11 -5.49 -9.01
CA LYS A 54 7.20 -4.38 -8.05
C LYS A 54 6.74 -4.75 -6.64
N LEU A 55 6.15 -5.93 -6.44
CA LEU A 55 5.61 -6.33 -5.12
C LEU A 55 6.66 -6.29 -4.02
N LYS A 56 7.87 -6.80 -4.31
CA LYS A 56 8.96 -6.77 -3.33
C LYS A 56 9.26 -5.34 -2.88
N ASN A 57 9.25 -4.38 -3.80
CA ASN A 57 9.52 -2.98 -3.49
C ASN A 57 8.35 -2.35 -2.72
N ILE A 58 7.10 -2.64 -3.11
CA ILE A 58 5.91 -2.12 -2.41
C ILE A 58 5.92 -2.57 -0.94
N PHE A 59 6.13 -3.86 -0.70
CA PHE A 59 6.15 -4.41 0.66
C PHE A 59 7.38 -3.96 1.46
N ALA A 60 8.58 -3.98 0.86
CA ALA A 60 9.78 -3.53 1.55
C ALA A 60 9.71 -2.04 1.93
N ALA A 61 9.23 -1.19 1.02
CA ALA A 61 9.00 0.22 1.30
C ALA A 61 7.91 0.43 2.37
N GLY A 62 6.84 -0.37 2.36
CA GLY A 62 5.82 -0.33 3.41
C GLY A 62 6.36 -0.68 4.80
N ILE A 63 7.13 -1.77 4.92
CA ILE A 63 7.82 -2.15 6.17
C ILE A 63 8.76 -1.03 6.61
N ALA A 64 9.61 -0.54 5.70
CA ALA A 64 10.56 0.52 6.00
C ALA A 64 9.84 1.79 6.49
N GLY A 65 8.73 2.17 5.86
CA GLY A 65 7.96 3.34 6.25
C GLY A 65 7.32 3.20 7.63
N ILE A 66 6.75 2.03 7.94
CA ILE A 66 6.21 1.78 9.29
C ILE A 66 7.34 1.74 10.33
N ALA A 67 8.48 1.12 10.01
CA ALA A 67 9.64 1.07 10.90
C ALA A 67 10.16 2.48 11.21
N MET A 68 10.26 3.34 10.20
CA MET A 68 10.59 4.75 10.39
C MET A 68 9.53 5.48 11.22
N GLY A 69 8.24 5.19 10.99
CA GLY A 69 7.12 5.71 11.78
C GLY A 69 7.19 5.34 13.26
N MET A 70 7.62 4.11 13.58
CA MET A 70 7.80 3.68 14.98
C MET A 70 8.89 4.47 15.72
N LEU A 71 9.80 5.14 14.98
CA LEU A 71 10.82 5.99 15.57
C LEU A 71 10.30 7.38 15.95
N ILE A 72 9.08 7.77 15.55
CA ILE A 72 8.52 9.11 15.81
C ILE A 72 8.59 9.44 17.31
N PRO A 73 8.07 8.63 18.25
CA PRO A 73 8.06 9.04 19.66
C PRO A 73 9.46 9.17 20.25
N SER A 74 10.38 8.28 19.86
CA SER A 74 11.77 8.31 20.34
C SER A 74 12.53 9.54 19.83
N VAL A 75 12.38 9.87 18.54
CA VAL A 75 13.06 11.02 17.94
C VAL A 75 12.48 12.32 18.48
N LEU A 76 11.16 12.42 18.60
CA LEU A 76 10.53 13.60 19.18
C LEU A 76 10.88 13.76 20.66
N GLY A 77 10.85 12.67 21.45
CA GLY A 77 11.22 12.70 22.86
C GLY A 77 12.68 13.11 23.08
N ALA A 78 13.58 12.70 22.19
CA ALA A 78 14.99 13.08 22.26
C ALA A 78 15.25 14.52 21.81
N LEU A 79 14.58 15.01 20.77
CA LEU A 79 14.84 16.33 20.17
C LEU A 79 14.05 17.46 20.82
N ALA A 80 12.82 17.21 21.27
CA ALA A 80 11.93 18.25 21.79
C ALA A 80 12.54 19.08 22.93
N PRO A 81 13.34 18.54 23.87
CA PRO A 81 14.00 19.33 24.92
C PRO A 81 15.00 20.36 24.40
N TYR A 82 15.60 20.13 23.23
CA TYR A 82 16.67 20.99 22.68
C TYR A 82 16.16 22.03 21.69
N VAL A 83 15.17 21.66 20.88
CA VAL A 83 14.70 22.51 19.76
C VAL A 83 13.23 22.92 19.87
N GLY A 84 12.49 22.37 20.84
CA GLY A 84 11.04 22.50 20.96
C GLY A 84 10.28 21.48 20.11
N GLY A 85 9.07 21.11 20.55
CA GLY A 85 8.30 20.01 19.95
C GLY A 85 7.98 20.20 18.46
N LEU A 86 7.62 21.42 18.05
CA LEU A 86 7.31 21.71 16.64
C LEU A 86 8.53 21.59 15.73
N ASN A 87 9.68 22.11 16.17
CA ASN A 87 10.92 22.01 15.40
C ASN A 87 11.45 20.57 15.37
N ALA A 88 11.32 19.82 16.47
CA ALA A 88 11.64 18.39 16.50
C ALA A 88 10.83 17.60 15.45
N PHE A 89 9.53 17.94 15.29
CA PHE A 89 8.69 17.36 14.24
C PHE A 89 9.18 17.71 12.83
N TYR A 90 9.47 18.98 12.55
CA TYR A 90 10.00 19.38 11.24
C TYR A 90 11.36 18.75 10.93
N ILE A 91 12.24 18.61 11.92
CA ILE A 91 13.53 17.93 11.78
C ILE A 91 13.30 16.44 11.47
N TYR A 92 12.38 15.77 12.17
CA TYR A 92 12.04 14.39 11.87
C TYR A 92 11.54 14.23 10.43
N VAL A 93 10.54 15.03 10.01
CA VAL A 93 9.99 14.97 8.65
C VAL A 93 11.07 15.26 7.61
N GLY A 94 11.88 16.30 7.82
CA GLY A 94 13.00 16.64 6.95
C GLY A 94 14.02 15.50 6.84
N GLY A 95 14.33 14.84 7.96
CA GLY A 95 15.20 13.66 8.00
C GLY A 95 14.63 12.48 7.23
N VAL A 96 13.33 12.17 7.40
CA VAL A 96 12.66 11.11 6.63
C VAL A 96 12.71 11.39 5.13
N VAL A 97 12.42 12.63 4.72
CA VAL A 97 12.46 13.02 3.30
C VAL A 97 13.88 12.93 2.76
N LEU A 98 14.88 13.40 3.51
CA LEU A 98 16.28 13.31 3.13
C LEU A 98 16.73 11.86 2.97
N ILE A 99 16.34 10.97 3.89
CA ILE A 99 16.64 9.54 3.81
C ILE A 99 15.95 8.90 2.60
N THR A 100 14.64 9.16 2.42
CA THR A 100 13.87 8.53 1.35
C THR A 100 14.28 8.98 -0.05
N ILE A 101 14.64 10.26 -0.23
CA ILE A 101 15.16 10.79 -1.49
C ILE A 101 16.64 10.45 -1.66
N GLY A 102 17.46 10.68 -0.63
CA GLY A 102 18.91 10.55 -0.68
C GLY A 102 19.41 9.11 -0.78
N LEU A 103 18.74 8.16 -0.12
CA LEU A 103 19.03 6.73 -0.28
C LEU A 103 18.29 6.09 -1.46
N GLY A 104 17.44 6.84 -2.15
CA GLY A 104 16.73 6.37 -3.35
C GLY A 104 17.67 5.70 -4.37
N PRO A 105 18.81 6.30 -4.77
CA PRO A 105 19.73 5.69 -5.73
C PRO A 105 20.35 4.36 -5.28
N VAL A 106 20.54 4.16 -3.97
CA VAL A 106 21.27 3.02 -3.39
C VAL A 106 20.32 1.89 -2.98
N ALA A 107 19.16 2.24 -2.42
CA ALA A 107 18.20 1.30 -1.85
C ALA A 107 16.74 1.68 -2.21
N HIS A 108 16.51 1.99 -3.49
CA HIS A 108 15.19 2.34 -4.06
C HIS A 108 14.08 1.34 -3.72
N PHE A 109 14.41 0.09 -3.42
CA PHE A 109 13.44 -0.93 -3.06
C PHE A 109 12.78 -0.68 -1.69
N ALA A 110 13.46 0.02 -0.78
CA ALA A 110 12.97 0.30 0.59
C ALA A 110 12.77 1.79 0.86
N PHE A 111 13.43 2.68 0.10
CA PHE A 111 13.38 4.13 0.28
C PHE A 111 12.84 4.78 -0.99
N SER A 112 11.54 5.09 -0.96
CA SER A 112 10.80 5.67 -2.09
C SER A 112 9.61 6.51 -1.59
N TYR A 113 8.82 7.05 -2.53
CA TYR A 113 7.57 7.74 -2.21
C TYR A 113 6.57 6.84 -1.46
N ILE A 114 6.63 5.52 -1.67
CA ILE A 114 5.81 4.53 -0.94
C ILE A 114 6.18 4.57 0.54
N THR A 115 7.48 4.52 0.86
CA THR A 115 8.01 4.60 2.23
C THR A 115 7.50 5.85 2.93
N PHE A 116 7.58 7.00 2.24
CA PHE A 116 7.11 8.27 2.78
C PHE A 116 5.60 8.26 3.06
N ALA A 117 4.78 7.69 2.17
CA ALA A 117 3.34 7.59 2.39
C ALA A 117 2.97 6.78 3.64
N TYR A 118 3.68 5.67 3.91
CA TYR A 118 3.50 4.91 5.14
C TYR A 118 3.94 5.70 6.38
N VAL A 119 5.03 6.48 6.31
CA VAL A 119 5.43 7.38 7.41
C VAL A 119 4.35 8.43 7.67
N VAL A 120 3.77 9.04 6.64
CA VAL A 120 2.69 10.02 6.80
C VAL A 120 1.48 9.39 7.51
N MET A 121 1.09 8.16 7.15
CA MET A 121 0.03 7.45 7.86
C MET A 121 0.40 7.18 9.32
N CYS A 122 1.66 6.85 9.61
CA CYS A 122 2.15 6.68 10.98
C CYS A 122 2.12 8.00 11.77
N ILE A 123 2.42 9.14 11.13
CA ILE A 123 2.32 10.47 11.76
C ILE A 123 0.87 10.77 12.18
N LEU A 124 -0.12 10.42 11.33
CA LEU A 124 -1.54 10.60 11.66
C LEU A 124 -1.99 9.74 12.86
N HIS A 125 -1.28 8.65 13.14
CA HIS A 125 -1.58 7.71 14.22
C HIS A 125 -0.40 7.60 15.21
N LYS A 126 0.33 8.70 15.41
CA LYS A 126 1.59 8.72 16.18
C LYS A 126 1.46 8.19 17.60
N ASP A 127 0.27 8.27 18.19
CA ASP A 127 0.01 7.84 19.57
C ASP A 127 -0.16 6.31 19.68
N HIS A 128 -0.36 5.63 18.55
CA HIS A 128 -0.59 4.18 18.47
C HIS A 128 0.50 3.44 17.66
N VAL A 129 1.40 4.15 16.98
CA VAL A 129 2.39 3.55 16.07
C VAL A 129 3.36 2.57 16.74
N VAL A 130 3.73 2.80 18.01
CA VAL A 130 4.64 1.90 18.72
C VAL A 130 3.93 0.61 19.14
N GLU A 131 2.67 0.73 19.57
CA GLU A 131 1.85 -0.39 20.03
C GLU A 131 1.42 -1.28 18.86
N HIS A 132 0.99 -0.65 17.76
CA HIS A 132 0.41 -1.34 16.61
C HIS A 132 1.36 -1.52 15.43
N GLY A 133 2.56 -0.93 15.44
CA GLY A 133 3.48 -0.89 14.30
C GLY A 133 3.77 -2.26 13.69
N PHE A 134 4.07 -3.27 14.53
CA PHE A 134 4.28 -4.64 14.03
C PHE A 134 3.01 -5.26 13.44
N SER A 135 1.84 -4.99 14.05
CA SER A 135 0.55 -5.42 13.53
C SER A 135 0.24 -4.76 12.18
N TRP A 136 0.61 -3.48 12.01
CA TRP A 136 0.47 -2.77 10.75
C TRP A 136 1.40 -3.32 9.66
N MET A 137 2.63 -3.70 10.01
CA MET A 137 3.53 -4.38 9.07
C MET A 137 2.95 -5.73 8.63
N ALA A 138 2.45 -6.53 9.57
CA ALA A 138 1.82 -7.82 9.28
C ALA A 138 0.56 -7.64 8.41
N THR A 139 -0.28 -6.65 8.73
CA THR A 139 -1.48 -6.32 7.95
C THR A 139 -1.13 -5.85 6.55
N GLY A 140 -0.10 -5.00 6.42
CA GLY A 140 0.41 -4.53 5.13
C GLY A 140 0.88 -5.69 4.27
N LEU A 141 1.62 -6.64 4.84
CA LEU A 141 2.11 -7.83 4.14
C LEU A 141 0.99 -8.81 3.79
N LEU A 142 0.32 -9.35 4.80
CA LEU A 142 -0.64 -10.44 4.63
C LEU A 142 -1.94 -9.94 3.99
N GLY A 143 -2.49 -8.85 4.51
CA GLY A 143 -3.69 -8.22 3.96
C GLY A 143 -3.44 -7.63 2.56
N GLY A 144 -2.30 -6.96 2.38
CA GLY A 144 -1.91 -6.45 1.06
C GLY A 144 -1.70 -7.56 0.03
N ALA A 145 -1.00 -8.64 0.40
CA ALA A 145 -0.82 -9.80 -0.47
C ALA A 145 -2.15 -10.47 -0.83
N MET A 146 -3.06 -10.63 0.13
CA MET A 146 -4.39 -11.16 -0.11
C MET A 146 -5.17 -10.31 -1.11
N TYR A 147 -5.20 -8.98 -0.93
CA TYR A 147 -5.86 -8.09 -1.88
C TYR A 147 -5.25 -8.20 -3.27
N ILE A 148 -3.93 -8.07 -3.37
CA ILE A 148 -3.20 -8.09 -4.64
C ILE A 148 -3.36 -9.43 -5.36
N ALA A 149 -3.31 -10.55 -4.63
CA ALA A 149 -3.51 -11.87 -5.19
C ALA A 149 -4.89 -11.99 -5.83
N GLY A 150 -5.96 -11.62 -5.12
CA GLY A 150 -7.31 -11.77 -5.67
C GLY A 150 -7.61 -10.83 -6.83
N VAL A 151 -7.17 -9.56 -6.79
CA VAL A 151 -7.30 -8.67 -7.96
C VAL A 151 -6.54 -9.21 -9.17
N THR A 152 -5.37 -9.81 -8.95
CA THR A 152 -4.57 -10.42 -10.02
C THR A 152 -5.27 -11.64 -10.62
N VAL A 153 -5.84 -12.51 -9.78
CA VAL A 153 -6.59 -13.70 -10.22
C VAL A 153 -7.82 -13.29 -11.02
N ILE A 154 -8.61 -12.33 -10.51
CA ILE A 154 -9.80 -11.82 -11.21
C ILE A 154 -9.41 -11.21 -12.56
N ALA A 155 -8.37 -10.38 -12.61
CA ALA A 155 -7.91 -9.76 -13.84
C ALA A 155 -7.47 -10.80 -14.89
N LYS A 156 -6.69 -11.82 -14.48
CA LYS A 156 -6.25 -12.91 -15.37
C LYS A 156 -7.43 -13.75 -15.87
N PHE A 157 -8.38 -14.06 -14.99
CA PHE A 157 -9.57 -14.84 -15.34
C PHE A 157 -10.42 -14.13 -16.39
N LEU A 158 -10.68 -12.83 -16.19
CA LEU A 158 -11.46 -12.03 -17.15
C LEU A 158 -10.75 -11.88 -18.49
N ALA A 159 -9.44 -11.63 -18.50
CA ALA A 159 -8.65 -11.54 -19.73
C ALA A 159 -8.70 -12.83 -20.55
N LYS A 160 -8.59 -14.00 -19.88
CA LYS A 160 -8.70 -15.31 -20.54
C LYS A 160 -10.09 -15.53 -21.13
N LYS A 161 -11.15 -15.11 -20.42
CA LYS A 161 -12.54 -15.23 -20.90
C LYS A 161 -12.79 -14.36 -22.14
N GLN A 162 -12.24 -13.14 -22.15
CA GLN A 162 -12.32 -12.23 -23.28
C GLN A 162 -11.60 -12.79 -24.51
N ALA A 163 -10.35 -13.22 -24.36
CA ALA A 163 -9.58 -13.81 -25.46
C ALA A 163 -10.28 -15.04 -26.07
N LYS A 164 -10.90 -15.89 -25.23
CA LYS A 164 -11.67 -17.05 -25.71
C LYS A 164 -12.92 -16.63 -26.51
N ALA A 165 -13.64 -15.60 -26.06
CA ALA A 165 -14.82 -15.10 -26.76
C ALA A 165 -14.46 -14.48 -28.11
N GLU A 166 -13.35 -13.73 -28.19
CA GLU A 166 -12.85 -13.15 -29.45
C GLU A 166 -12.43 -14.23 -30.46
N LEU A 167 -11.73 -15.28 -30.01
CA LEU A 167 -11.37 -16.43 -30.85
C LEU A 167 -12.60 -17.19 -31.38
N GLN A 168 -13.67 -17.29 -30.60
CA GLN A 168 -14.90 -17.93 -31.03
C GLN A 168 -15.64 -17.08 -32.08
N ALA A 169 -15.67 -15.76 -31.91
CA ALA A 169 -16.27 -14.84 -32.87
C ALA A 169 -15.48 -14.73 -34.19
N ALA A 170 -14.16 -14.94 -34.15
CA ALA A 170 -13.32 -14.93 -35.36
C ALA A 170 -13.42 -16.22 -36.20
N ASN A 171 -13.91 -17.31 -35.61
CA ASN A 171 -14.07 -18.62 -36.26
C ASN A 171 -15.54 -18.93 -36.65
N SER A 172 -16.45 -17.99 -36.44
CA SER A 172 -17.87 -18.04 -36.84
C SER A 172 -18.14 -17.11 -38.00
#